data_AF-A0A4U8T738-F1
#
_entry.id   AF-A0A4U8T738-F1
#
_cell.length_a   1.000
_cell.length_b   1.000
_cell.length_c   1.000
_cell.angle_alpha   90.00
_cell.angle_beta   90.00
_cell.angle_gamma   90.00
#
_symmetry.space_group_name_H-M   'P 1'
#
loop_
_entity.id
_entity.type
_entity.pdbx_description
1 polymer ?
#
loop_
_entity_poly.entity_id
_entity_poly.type
_entity_poly.pdbx_seq_one_letter_code
_entity_poly.pdbx_strand_id
1 'polypeptide(L)'
;MIKHKSLSPKLSQRDIAGILKIDTKTLYNWRKNKNELYTIVMLGFKFKEILNAQKQYYEELERIESEVLLHTRLQTTSSFLSDVTKAYIVPADHN
;
A
#
# COMPACT_ATOMS: atom_id res chain seq x y z
N MET A 1 -8.94 -2.99 17.78
CA MET A 1 -9.34 -3.24 16.38
C MET A 1 -8.65 -2.21 15.50
N ILE A 2 -7.61 -2.62 14.76
CA ILE A 2 -6.91 -1.73 13.83
C ILE A 2 -7.88 -1.43 12.68
N LYS A 3 -8.30 -0.18 12.54
CA LYS A 3 -9.11 0.27 11.40
C LYS A 3 -8.17 0.30 10.19
N HIS A 4 -8.24 -0.70 9.31
CA HIS A 4 -7.60 -0.57 8.01
C HIS A 4 -8.26 0.61 7.28
N LYS A 5 -7.52 1.71 7.13
CA LYS A 5 -7.92 2.84 6.29
C LYS A 5 -8.01 2.28 4.87
N SER A 6 -9.18 2.40 4.25
CA SER A 6 -9.37 2.08 2.83
C SER A 6 -8.28 2.80 2.02
N LEU A 7 -7.36 2.05 1.42
CA LEU A 7 -6.23 2.60 0.66
C LEU A 7 -6.69 3.30 -0.63
N SER A 8 -7.92 3.03 -1.06
CA SER A 8 -8.57 3.67 -2.21
C SER A 8 -9.78 4.52 -1.78
N PRO A 9 -9.94 5.75 -2.31
CA PRO A 9 -11.14 6.54 -2.08
C PRO A 9 -12.35 5.88 -2.74
N LYS A 10 -13.42 5.72 -1.97
CA LYS A 10 -14.69 5.19 -2.47
C LYS A 10 -15.36 6.23 -3.36
N LEU A 11 -15.51 5.92 -4.65
CA LEU A 11 -16.15 6.83 -5.61
C LEU A 11 -17.63 7.03 -5.29
N SER A 12 -18.09 8.28 -5.30
CA SER A 12 -19.51 8.62 -5.23
C SER A 12 -20.19 8.41 -6.59
N GLN A 13 -21.53 8.43 -6.60
CA GLN A 13 -22.27 8.40 -7.88
C GLN A 13 -21.93 9.58 -8.80
N ARG A 14 -21.60 10.74 -8.24
CA ARG A 14 -21.18 11.92 -9.01
C ARG A 14 -19.83 11.68 -9.67
N ASP A 15 -18.89 11.07 -8.94
CA ASP A 15 -17.55 10.77 -9.49
C ASP A 15 -17.65 9.75 -10.62
N ILE A 16 -18.44 8.69 -10.42
CA ILE A 16 -18.69 7.68 -11.45
C ILE A 16 -19.33 8.31 -12.70
N ALA A 17 -20.33 9.18 -12.51
CA ALA A 17 -20.98 9.89 -13.61
C ALA A 17 -19.98 10.79 -14.36
N GLY A 18 -19.13 11.52 -13.64
CA GLY A 18 -18.06 12.34 -14.21
C GLY A 18 -17.05 11.53 -15.02
N ILE A 19 -16.61 10.38 -14.49
CA ILE A 19 -15.68 9.47 -15.19
C ILE A 19 -16.28 8.92 -16.48
N LEU A 20 -17.55 8.54 -16.44
CA LEU A 20 -18.28 8.02 -17.61
C LEU A 20 -18.75 9.13 -18.57
N LYS A 21 -18.57 10.40 -18.20
CA LYS A 21 -19.06 11.58 -18.95
C LYS A 21 -20.56 11.51 -19.23
N ILE A 22 -21.34 11.15 -18.22
CA ILE A 22 -22.80 11.10 -18.26
C ILE A 22 -23.40 11.88 -17.10
N ASP A 23 -24.68 12.21 -17.20
CA ASP A 23 -25.43 12.73 -16.06
C ASP A 23 -25.63 11.68 -14.97
N THR A 24 -25.69 12.11 -13.72
CA THR A 24 -26.05 11.24 -12.58
C THR A 24 -27.43 10.60 -12.75
N LYS A 25 -28.36 11.30 -13.41
CA LYS A 25 -29.69 10.76 -13.74
C LYS A 25 -29.63 9.57 -14.69
N THR A 26 -28.62 9.52 -15.57
CA THR A 26 -28.40 8.38 -16.46
C THR A 26 -28.02 7.13 -15.68
N LEU A 27 -27.16 7.25 -14.66
CA LEU A 27 -26.86 6.13 -13.75
C LEU A 27 -28.11 5.65 -13.00
N TYR A 28 -28.96 6.57 -12.54
CA TYR A 28 -30.23 6.21 -11.91
C TYR A 28 -31.15 5.45 -12.87
N ASN A 29 -31.27 5.92 -14.10
CA ASN A 29 -32.08 5.28 -15.14
C ASN A 29 -31.54 3.89 -15.50
N TRP A 30 -30.22 3.70 -15.52
CA TRP A 30 -29.63 2.38 -15.73
C TRP A 30 -29.95 1.46 -14.56
N ARG A 31 -29.80 1.91 -13.32
CA ARG A 31 -30.16 1.10 -12.15
C ARG A 31 -31.63 0.64 -12.19
N LYS A 32 -32.54 1.51 -12.63
CA LYS A 32 -33.97 1.23 -12.68
C LYS A 32 -34.39 0.38 -13.89
N ASN A 33 -33.89 0.70 -15.07
CA ASN A 33 -34.42 0.20 -16.35
C ASN A 33 -33.43 -0.68 -17.14
N LYS A 34 -32.15 -0.70 -16.76
CA LYS A 34 -31.06 -1.46 -17.40
C LYS A 34 -30.14 -2.04 -16.33
N ASN A 35 -30.70 -2.85 -15.42
CA ASN A 35 -30.03 -3.35 -14.22
C ASN A 35 -28.72 -4.09 -14.52
N GLU A 36 -28.66 -4.89 -15.58
CA GLU A 36 -27.47 -5.63 -16.00
C GLU A 36 -26.34 -4.68 -16.42
N LEU A 37 -26.65 -3.67 -17.23
CA LEU A 37 -25.68 -2.62 -17.61
C LEU A 37 -25.15 -1.91 -16.37
N TYR A 38 -26.04 -1.48 -15.46
CA TYR A 38 -25.63 -0.85 -14.22
C TYR A 38 -24.70 -1.75 -13.41
N THR A 39 -25.05 -3.03 -13.28
CA THR A 39 -24.27 -4.03 -12.52
C THR A 39 -22.88 -4.21 -13.11
N ILE A 40 -22.76 -4.43 -14.41
CA ILE A 40 -21.47 -4.59 -15.11
C ILE A 40 -20.59 -3.36 -14.91
N VAL A 41 -21.16 -2.16 -15.06
CA VAL A 41 -20.43 -0.90 -14.88
C VAL A 41 -19.95 -0.75 -13.43
N MET A 42 -20.81 -0.97 -12.44
CA MET A 42 -20.42 -0.88 -11.01
C MET A 42 -19.34 -1.92 -10.64
N LEU A 43 -19.44 -3.15 -11.16
CA LEU A 43 -18.41 -4.18 -10.97
C LEU A 43 -17.06 -3.73 -11.51
N GLY A 44 -17.03 -3.10 -12.70
CA GLY A 44 -15.79 -2.54 -13.27
C GLY A 44 -15.10 -1.52 -12.35
N PHE A 45 -15.87 -0.64 -11.71
CA PHE A 45 -15.31 0.29 -10.71
C PHE A 45 -14.81 -0.42 -9.46
N LYS A 46 -15.55 -1.42 -8.96
CA LYS A 46 -15.13 -2.19 -7.79
C LYS A 46 -13.86 -2.99 -8.06
N PHE A 47 -13.72 -3.57 -9.25
CA PHE A 47 -12.49 -4.26 -9.63
C PHE A 47 -11.28 -3.33 -9.68
N LYS A 48 -11.43 -2.12 -10.22
CA LYS A 48 -10.36 -1.11 -10.19
C LYS A 48 -9.96 -0.72 -8.77
N GLU A 49 -10.94 -0.54 -7.89
CA GLU A 49 -10.71 -0.24 -6.47
C GLU A 49 -9.87 -1.35 -5.80
N ILE A 50 -10.29 -2.61 -5.96
CA ILE A 50 -9.60 -3.76 -5.39
C ILE A 50 -8.19 -3.91 -5.99
N LEU A 51 -8.06 -3.78 -7.30
CA LEU A 51 -6.75 -3.90 -7.97
C LEU A 51 -5.76 -2.85 -7.48
N ASN A 52 -6.19 -1.61 -7.30
CA ASN A 52 -5.34 -0.55 -6.77
C ASN A 52 -4.94 -0.81 -5.33
N ALA A 53 -5.89 -1.22 -4.48
CA ALA A 53 -5.58 -1.59 -3.10
C ALA A 53 -4.55 -2.72 -3.03
N GLN A 54 -4.69 -3.76 -3.87
CA GLN A 54 -3.74 -4.87 -3.92
C GLN A 54 -2.33 -4.43 -4.32
N LYS A 55 -2.20 -3.52 -5.29
CA LYS A 55 -0.89 -2.95 -5.65
C LYS A 55 -0.25 -2.20 -4.50
N GLN A 56 -1.02 -1.36 -3.81
CA GLN A 56 -0.52 -0.63 -2.65
C GLN A 56 -0.12 -1.56 -1.50
N TYR A 57 -0.87 -2.65 -1.28
CA TYR A 57 -0.49 -3.67 -0.31
C TYR A 57 0.79 -4.40 -0.70
N TYR A 58 0.96 -4.72 -1.98
CA TYR A 58 2.18 -5.34 -2.48
C TYR A 58 3.40 -4.43 -2.27
N GLU A 59 3.29 -3.15 -2.64
CA GLU A 59 4.35 -2.14 -2.41
C GLU A 59 4.69 -1.97 -0.91
N GLU A 60 3.68 -2.03 -0.03
CA GLU A 60 3.87 -1.99 1.41
C GLU A 60 4.67 -3.20 1.91
N LEU A 61 4.38 -4.40 1.40
CA LEU A 61 5.09 -5.62 1.75
C LEU A 61 6.57 -5.55 1.31
N GLU A 62 6.85 -5.10 0.08
CA GLU A 62 8.22 -4.92 -0.41
C GLU A 62 8.99 -3.90 0.44
N ARG A 63 8.33 -2.82 0.89
CA ARG A 63 8.96 -1.83 1.75
C ARG A 63 9.32 -2.42 3.11
N ILE A 64 8.40 -3.15 3.74
CA ILE A 64 8.64 -3.81 5.04
C ILE A 64 9.79 -4.81 4.92
N GLU A 65 9.81 -5.65 3.88
CA GLU A 65 10.90 -6.58 3.63
C GLU A 65 12.25 -5.85 3.53
N SER A 66 12.29 -4.77 2.74
CA SER A 66 13.50 -3.96 2.56
C SER A 66 13.98 -3.34 3.87
N GLU A 67 13.08 -2.77 4.66
CA GLU A 67 13.39 -2.19 5.98
C GLU A 67 13.99 -3.24 6.92
N VAL A 68 13.38 -4.43 7.00
CA VAL A 68 13.87 -5.53 7.85
C VAL A 68 15.25 -6.02 7.41
N LEU A 69 15.48 -6.18 6.10
CA LEU A 69 16.78 -6.61 5.57
C LEU A 69 17.87 -5.55 5.80
N LEU A 70 17.56 -4.27 5.62
CA LEU A 70 18.48 -3.17 5.89
C LEU A 70 18.84 -3.08 7.38
N HIS A 71 17.84 -3.17 8.26
CA HIS A 71 18.09 -3.18 9.71
C HIS A 71 18.95 -4.37 10.14
N THR A 72 18.69 -5.56 9.60
CA THR A 72 19.50 -6.76 9.87
C THR A 72 20.95 -6.57 9.41
N ARG A 73 21.16 -5.94 8.25
CA ARG A 73 22.50 -5.63 7.74
C ARG A 73 23.23 -4.60 8.61
N LEU A 74 22.54 -3.53 9.03
CA LEU A 74 23.15 -2.49 9.88
C LEU A 74 23.52 -3.02 11.28
N GLN A 75 22.71 -3.93 11.84
CA GLN A 75 23.02 -4.56 13.12
C GLN A 75 24.25 -5.47 13.02
N THR A 76 24.33 -6.28 11.97
CA THR A 76 25.49 -7.17 11.75
C THR A 76 26.77 -6.37 11.52
N THR A 77 26.76 -5.31 10.71
CA THR A 77 27.95 -4.46 10.51
C THR A 77 28.36 -3.72 11.79
N SER A 78 27.40 -3.20 12.57
CA SER A 78 27.70 -2.55 13.85
C SER A 78 28.33 -3.52 14.85
N SER A 79 27.82 -4.75 14.96
CA SER A 79 28.41 -5.77 15.84
C SER A 79 29.85 -6.10 15.44
N PHE A 80 30.09 -6.32 14.14
CA PHE A 80 31.41 -6.63 13.60
C PHE A 80 32.42 -5.50 13.85
N LEU A 81 32.05 -4.25 13.60
CA LEU A 81 32.92 -3.10 13.88
C LEU A 81 33.24 -2.98 15.38
N SER A 82 32.26 -3.28 16.26
CA SER A 82 32.50 -3.28 17.70
C SER A 82 33.50 -4.35 18.13
N ASP A 83 33.44 -5.54 17.52
CA ASP A 83 34.35 -6.65 17.80
C ASP A 83 35.76 -6.38 17.29
N VAL A 84 35.90 -5.80 16.08
CA VAL A 84 37.20 -5.35 15.55
C VAL A 84 37.80 -4.27 16.46
N THR A 85 37.02 -3.29 16.89
CA THR A 85 37.54 -2.20 17.73
C THR A 85 38.05 -2.73 19.08
N LYS A 86 37.33 -3.68 19.70
CA LYS A 86 37.77 -4.36 20.93
C LYS A 86 39.03 -5.20 20.73
N ALA A 87 39.20 -5.83 19.57
CA ALA A 87 40.38 -6.65 19.27
C ALA A 87 41.65 -5.83 19.02
N TYR A 88 41.53 -4.56 18.59
CA TYR A 88 42.67 -3.70 18.27
C TYR A 88 43.01 -2.65 19.33
N ILE A 89 42.12 -2.38 20.31
CA ILE A 89 42.47 -1.59 21.49
C ILE A 89 43.20 -2.51 22.48
N VAL A 90 44.52 -2.57 22.35
CA VAL A 90 45.42 -3.08 23.40
C VAL A 90 45.33 -2.09 24.58
N PRO A 91 45.11 -2.53 25.83
CA PRO A 91 45.16 -1.62 26.97
C PRO A 91 46.55 -0.98 26.98
N ALA A 92 46.60 0.36 26.94
CA ALA A 92 47.85 1.08 27.11
C ALA A 92 48.39 0.71 28.49
N ASP A 93 49.46 -0.08 28.52
CA ASP A 93 50.15 -0.49 29.72
C ASP A 93 50.40 0.75 30.59
N HIS A 94 49.81 0.75 31.78
CA HIS A 94 50.09 1.73 32.83
C HIS A 94 51.54 1.52 33.29
N ASN A 95 52.41 2.44 32.90
CA ASN A 95 53.71 2.69 33.52
C ASN A 95 53.68 4.08 34.16
#